data_AF-A0A968MY34-F1
#
_entry.id   AF-A0A968MY34-F1
#
_cell.length_a   1.000
_cell.length_b   1.000
_cell.length_c   1.000
_cell.angle_alpha   90.00
_cell.angle_beta   90.00
_cell.angle_gamma   90.00
#
_symmetry.space_group_name_H-M   'P 1'
#
loop_
_entity.id
_entity.type
_entity.pdbx_description
1 polymer ?
#
loop_
_entity_poly.entity_id
_entity_poly.type
_entity_poly.pdbx_seq_one_letter_code
_entity_poly.pdbx_strand_id
1 'polypeptide(L)'
;MASHHKLSAWVCFSKYGSSLPIPLGEWQHEEYHRSVLGVENIASKNGMWLLHRWDGTVYGVSDEELARTKASGLSNLMYAYTAGIQAENNSTRQNVISDFHHPRKFYKNPLYLYNAWYVWNYFRFSTSAASDSVKDIAPHNENKDPRERDFAGSDLTAWIYDMFKPGEPFNNRDPFPGGKGVNRRIGFSDLPEEGQRYLQQQRKLSLLNFLNPAIFGINRIVTGPDFSFNALLQYTPTHFGNDISLLLPFQYRNNKFSLGFHRYSNYQASFPGLEFEYHEHKLTQSGNVYISAGLNTWQQPEKQGFFDKTGTWGGLLKVRADIKLFRHIRFYIATSVKTAGWASGNPYLANKAGVSTGFTYIY
;
A
#
# COMPACT_ATOMS: atom_id res chain seq x y z
N MET A 1 31.77 -18.53 -1.55
CA MET A 1 30.77 -19.39 -2.22
C MET A 1 29.54 -19.72 -1.36
N ALA A 2 29.64 -19.90 -0.04
CA ALA A 2 28.47 -20.17 0.83
C ALA A 2 27.46 -19.00 1.02
N SER A 3 27.81 -17.76 0.65
CA SER A 3 26.93 -16.59 0.76
C SER A 3 25.92 -16.50 -0.39
N HIS A 4 26.29 -16.90 -1.61
CA HIS A 4 25.44 -16.78 -2.80
C HIS A 4 24.25 -17.76 -2.77
N HIS A 5 24.47 -19.00 -2.30
CA HIS A 5 23.41 -20.00 -2.17
C HIS A 5 22.37 -19.65 -1.09
N LYS A 6 22.77 -18.93 -0.03
CA LYS A 6 21.83 -18.45 0.97
C LYS A 6 20.95 -17.36 0.39
N LEU A 7 21.54 -16.35 -0.26
CA LEU A 7 20.78 -15.24 -0.85
C LEU A 7 19.74 -15.72 -1.88
N SER A 8 20.09 -16.68 -2.74
CA SER A 8 19.14 -17.24 -3.71
C SER A 8 17.99 -17.99 -3.06
N ALA A 9 18.25 -18.81 -2.02
CA ALA A 9 17.20 -19.51 -1.28
C ALA A 9 16.23 -18.54 -0.58
N TRP A 10 16.73 -17.45 0.01
CA TRP A 10 15.88 -16.45 0.66
C TRP A 10 15.05 -15.62 -0.33
N VAL A 11 15.59 -15.30 -1.51
CA VAL A 11 14.85 -14.60 -2.57
C VAL A 11 13.75 -15.51 -3.12
N CYS A 12 14.04 -16.80 -3.36
CA CYS A 12 13.03 -17.77 -3.75
C CYS A 12 11.94 -17.90 -2.67
N PHE A 13 12.30 -18.04 -1.40
CA PHE A 13 11.31 -18.09 -0.31
C PHE A 13 10.49 -16.82 -0.22
N SER A 14 11.07 -15.64 -0.42
CA SER A 14 10.30 -14.38 -0.39
C SER A 14 9.32 -14.32 -1.56
N LYS A 15 9.71 -14.76 -2.76
CA LYS A 15 8.87 -14.78 -3.96
C LYS A 15 7.75 -15.82 -3.91
N TYR A 16 8.05 -17.05 -3.47
CA TYR A 16 7.04 -18.11 -3.41
C TYR A 16 6.25 -18.09 -2.11
N GLY A 17 6.86 -17.59 -1.03
CA GLY A 17 6.20 -17.39 0.27
C GLY A 17 5.22 -16.22 0.25
N SER A 18 5.48 -15.17 -0.53
CA SER A 18 4.53 -14.07 -0.74
C SER A 18 3.29 -14.50 -1.50
N SER A 19 3.39 -15.53 -2.36
CA SER A 19 2.25 -16.09 -3.08
C SER A 19 1.53 -17.20 -2.29
N LEU A 20 2.00 -17.55 -1.08
CA LEU A 20 1.29 -18.53 -0.26
C LEU A 20 0.02 -17.89 0.33
N PRO A 21 -1.09 -18.64 0.44
CA PRO A 21 -2.34 -18.20 1.07
C PRO A 21 -2.27 -18.22 2.61
N ILE A 22 -1.15 -17.73 3.12
CA ILE A 22 -0.91 -17.34 4.51
C ILE A 22 -0.81 -15.82 4.51
N PRO A 23 -0.92 -15.11 5.64
CA PRO A 23 -0.86 -13.64 5.68
C PRO A 23 0.55 -13.10 5.35
N LEU A 24 0.98 -13.31 4.11
CA LEU A 24 2.19 -12.84 3.46
C LEU A 24 1.81 -12.29 2.08
N GLY A 25 2.57 -11.30 1.62
CA GLY A 25 2.53 -10.73 0.26
C GLY A 25 1.14 -10.56 -0.33
N GLU A 26 0.77 -11.48 -1.23
CA GLU A 26 -0.43 -11.44 -2.06
C GLU A 26 -1.73 -11.52 -1.24
N TRP A 27 -1.78 -12.27 -0.13
CA TRP A 27 -2.97 -12.22 0.73
C TRP A 27 -3.19 -10.81 1.30
N GLN A 28 -2.11 -10.17 1.76
CA GLN A 28 -2.17 -8.82 2.32
C GLN A 28 -2.50 -7.79 1.23
N HIS A 29 -1.99 -7.98 0.01
CA HIS A 29 -2.32 -7.19 -1.17
C HIS A 29 -3.84 -7.16 -1.41
N GLU A 30 -4.45 -8.34 -1.52
CA GLU A 30 -5.88 -8.48 -1.74
C GLU A 30 -6.73 -7.94 -0.58
N GLU A 31 -6.29 -8.13 0.68
CA GLU A 31 -7.02 -7.54 1.83
C GLU A 31 -6.99 -6.00 1.82
N TYR A 32 -5.96 -5.37 1.29
CA TYR A 32 -5.94 -3.91 1.16
C TYR A 32 -7.00 -3.43 0.18
N HIS A 33 -7.13 -4.07 -0.99
CA HIS A 33 -8.24 -3.81 -1.93
C HIS A 33 -9.60 -3.98 -1.24
N ARG A 34 -9.80 -5.11 -0.56
CA ARG A 34 -11.04 -5.40 0.17
C ARG A 34 -11.35 -4.38 1.25
N SER A 35 -10.34 -3.90 1.96
CA SER A 35 -10.53 -2.92 3.03
C SER A 35 -11.10 -1.61 2.50
N VAL A 36 -10.66 -1.15 1.32
CA VAL A 36 -11.19 0.06 0.68
C VAL A 36 -12.60 -0.19 0.13
N LEU A 37 -12.82 -1.33 -0.55
CA LEU A 37 -14.16 -1.72 -1.02
C LEU A 37 -15.17 -1.85 0.13
N GLY A 38 -14.72 -2.33 1.30
CA GLY A 38 -15.54 -2.44 2.51
C GLY A 38 -15.97 -1.09 3.06
N VAL A 39 -15.18 -0.02 2.90
CA VAL A 39 -15.58 1.35 3.25
C VAL A 39 -16.76 1.82 2.39
N GLU A 40 -16.83 1.36 1.14
CA GLU A 40 -17.94 1.60 0.21
C GLU A 40 -19.13 0.63 0.40
N ASN A 41 -19.12 -0.16 1.48
CA ASN A 41 -20.11 -1.20 1.77
C ASN A 41 -20.23 -2.25 0.65
N ILE A 42 -19.12 -2.55 -0.05
CA ILE A 42 -19.06 -3.59 -1.07
C ILE A 42 -18.54 -4.87 -0.44
N ALA A 43 -19.36 -5.92 -0.48
CA ALA A 43 -18.99 -7.22 0.05
C ALA A 43 -18.08 -7.98 -0.93
N SER A 44 -16.77 -7.84 -0.74
CA SER A 44 -15.75 -8.53 -1.54
C SER A 44 -15.12 -9.71 -0.80
N LYS A 45 -14.48 -10.60 -1.54
CA LYS A 45 -13.78 -11.81 -1.07
C LYS A 45 -12.35 -11.84 -1.58
N ASN A 46 -11.46 -12.43 -0.78
CA ASN A 46 -10.05 -12.57 -1.11
C ASN A 46 -9.81 -13.91 -1.83
N GLY A 47 -9.31 -13.84 -3.06
CA GLY A 47 -8.96 -14.98 -3.91
C GLY A 47 -7.62 -15.63 -3.57
N MET A 48 -6.93 -15.19 -2.50
CA MET A 48 -5.70 -15.78 -1.96
C MET A 48 -5.98 -16.59 -0.69
N TRP A 49 -6.89 -17.56 -0.77
CA TRP A 49 -7.31 -18.37 0.37
C TRP A 49 -7.20 -19.88 0.10
N LEU A 50 -6.36 -20.56 0.90
CA LEU A 50 -5.95 -21.95 0.68
C LEU A 50 -7.12 -22.92 0.46
N LEU A 51 -8.22 -22.68 1.17
CA LEU A 51 -9.36 -23.59 1.23
C LEU A 51 -10.41 -23.33 0.14
N HIS A 52 -10.28 -22.28 -0.66
CA HIS A 52 -11.35 -21.90 -1.59
C HIS A 52 -10.87 -21.41 -2.95
N ARG A 53 -9.86 -20.54 -3.02
CA ARG A 53 -9.41 -19.89 -4.26
C ARG A 53 -7.96 -19.44 -4.10
N TRP A 54 -7.13 -19.61 -5.13
CA TRP A 54 -5.73 -19.21 -5.10
C TRP A 54 -5.30 -18.67 -6.46
N ASP A 55 -5.79 -17.48 -6.80
CA ASP A 55 -5.57 -16.86 -8.11
C ASP A 55 -5.25 -15.35 -8.08
N GLY A 56 -5.06 -14.76 -6.89
CA GLY A 56 -4.65 -13.37 -6.75
C GLY A 56 -5.72 -12.39 -7.21
N THR A 57 -6.99 -12.65 -6.85
CA THR A 57 -8.14 -11.81 -7.22
C THR A 57 -8.87 -11.26 -6.01
N VAL A 58 -9.53 -10.12 -6.18
CA VAL A 58 -10.63 -9.69 -5.30
C VAL A 58 -11.93 -9.83 -6.07
N TYR A 59 -12.81 -10.69 -5.59
CA TYR A 59 -14.08 -11.02 -6.23
C TYR A 59 -15.26 -10.81 -5.28
N GLY A 60 -16.47 -11.17 -5.69
CA GLY A 60 -17.74 -10.93 -4.99
C GLY A 60 -18.43 -9.62 -5.40
N VAL A 61 -17.76 -8.79 -6.21
CA VAL A 61 -18.24 -7.46 -6.61
C VAL A 61 -18.98 -7.53 -7.95
N SER A 62 -20.16 -6.93 -8.03
CA SER A 62 -20.95 -6.82 -9.26
C SER A 62 -20.56 -5.60 -10.11
N ASP A 63 -20.90 -5.63 -11.40
CA ASP A 63 -20.66 -4.49 -12.30
C ASP A 63 -21.52 -3.28 -11.90
N GLU A 64 -22.71 -3.51 -11.34
CA GLU A 64 -23.59 -2.45 -10.82
C GLU A 64 -22.98 -1.73 -9.61
N GLU A 65 -22.34 -2.46 -8.70
CA GLU A 65 -21.64 -1.87 -7.56
C GLU A 65 -20.44 -1.04 -8.01
N LEU A 66 -19.66 -1.54 -8.97
CA LEU A 66 -18.53 -0.79 -9.55
C LEU A 66 -19.01 0.45 -10.30
N ALA A 67 -20.08 0.35 -11.07
CA ALA A 67 -20.69 1.48 -11.78
C ALA A 67 -21.19 2.55 -10.82
N ARG A 68 -21.89 2.17 -9.76
CA ARG A 68 -22.33 3.08 -8.69
C ARG A 68 -21.13 3.77 -8.04
N THR A 69 -20.12 3.00 -7.66
CA THR A 69 -18.92 3.54 -6.98
C THR A 69 -18.15 4.49 -7.89
N LYS A 70 -18.02 4.16 -9.19
CA LYS A 70 -17.41 5.08 -10.16
C LYS A 70 -18.18 6.41 -10.24
N ALA A 71 -19.51 6.34 -10.26
CA ALA A 71 -20.36 7.53 -10.40
C ALA A 71 -20.40 8.42 -9.14
N SER A 72 -20.42 7.85 -7.94
CA SER A 72 -20.59 8.59 -6.69
C SER A 72 -19.35 8.70 -5.81
N GLY A 73 -18.32 7.89 -6.07
CA GLY A 73 -17.16 7.70 -5.20
C GLY A 73 -15.89 7.35 -5.97
N LEU A 74 -15.64 8.03 -7.10
CA LEU A 74 -14.50 7.75 -7.98
C LEU A 74 -13.16 7.67 -7.23
N SER A 75 -12.91 8.57 -6.27
CA SER A 75 -11.68 8.54 -5.46
C SER A 75 -11.55 7.26 -4.64
N ASN A 76 -12.65 6.70 -4.14
CA ASN A 76 -12.64 5.42 -3.42
C ASN A 76 -12.42 4.23 -4.36
N LEU A 77 -13.00 4.26 -5.57
CA LEU A 77 -12.73 3.24 -6.60
C LEU A 77 -11.26 3.25 -7.05
N MET A 78 -10.73 4.43 -7.35
CA MET A 78 -9.32 4.62 -7.70
C MET A 78 -8.39 4.25 -6.52
N TYR A 79 -8.82 4.50 -5.29
CA TYR A 79 -8.06 4.06 -4.12
C TYR A 79 -8.06 2.54 -4.01
N ALA A 80 -9.21 1.90 -4.23
CA ALA A 80 -9.31 0.45 -4.24
C ALA A 80 -8.32 -0.13 -5.25
N TYR A 81 -8.18 0.40 -6.47
CA TYR A 81 -7.17 -0.09 -7.44
C TYR A 81 -5.72 0.02 -6.93
N THR A 82 -5.37 1.09 -6.22
CA THR A 82 -3.97 1.29 -5.78
C THR A 82 -3.64 0.66 -4.41
N ALA A 83 -4.65 0.22 -3.67
CA ALA A 83 -4.51 -0.24 -2.29
C ALA A 83 -3.62 -1.48 -2.16
N GLY A 84 -3.64 -2.41 -3.12
CA GLY A 84 -2.77 -3.58 -3.11
C GLY A 84 -1.30 -3.21 -3.00
N ILE A 85 -0.79 -2.36 -3.91
CA ILE A 85 0.61 -1.87 -3.91
C ILE A 85 0.98 -1.15 -2.59
N GLN A 86 0.01 -0.49 -1.97
CA GLN A 86 0.20 0.15 -0.67
C GLN A 86 0.52 -0.88 0.42
N ALA A 87 0.06 -2.12 0.30
CA ALA A 87 0.35 -3.20 1.25
C ALA A 87 1.85 -3.54 1.28
N GLU A 88 2.50 -3.73 0.13
CA GLU A 88 3.94 -4.03 0.07
C GLU A 88 4.78 -2.88 0.63
N ASN A 89 4.38 -1.65 0.27
CA ASN A 89 5.05 -0.44 0.75
C ASN A 89 4.89 -0.27 2.26
N ASN A 90 3.68 -0.38 2.78
CA ASN A 90 3.44 -0.28 4.21
C ASN A 90 4.13 -1.41 4.98
N SER A 91 4.12 -2.64 4.45
CA SER A 91 4.84 -3.76 5.04
C SER A 91 6.34 -3.50 5.15
N THR A 92 6.97 -3.01 4.07
CA THR A 92 8.39 -2.62 4.08
C THR A 92 8.66 -1.54 5.10
N ARG A 93 7.85 -0.48 5.10
CA ARG A 93 7.97 0.65 6.02
C ARG A 93 7.91 0.20 7.49
N GLN A 94 6.87 -0.51 7.88
CA GLN A 94 6.66 -0.96 9.26
C GLN A 94 7.81 -1.85 9.72
N ASN A 95 8.24 -2.79 8.88
CA ASN A 95 9.31 -3.72 9.22
C ASN A 95 10.68 -3.03 9.30
N VAL A 96 11.01 -2.09 8.41
CA VAL A 96 12.28 -1.36 8.44
C VAL A 96 12.37 -0.47 9.67
N ILE A 97 11.30 0.28 10.00
CA ILE A 97 11.27 1.14 11.20
C ILE A 97 11.35 0.28 12.47
N SER A 98 10.61 -0.83 12.53
CA SER A 98 10.68 -1.76 13.66
C SER A 98 12.08 -2.37 13.82
N ASP A 99 12.68 -2.87 12.74
CA ASP A 99 14.02 -3.46 12.75
C ASP A 99 15.12 -2.42 13.03
N PHE A 100 14.87 -1.14 12.72
CA PHE A 100 15.76 -0.06 13.13
C PHE A 100 15.73 0.13 14.65
N HIS A 101 14.54 0.17 15.27
CA HIS A 101 14.37 0.44 16.70
C HIS A 101 14.56 -0.77 17.62
N HIS A 102 14.58 -1.99 17.07
CA HIS A 102 14.66 -3.23 17.82
C HIS A 102 15.75 -4.15 17.27
N PRO A 103 16.38 -4.97 18.13
CA PRO A 103 17.27 -6.03 17.66
C PRO A 103 16.55 -6.93 16.65
N ARG A 104 17.07 -6.99 15.42
CA ARG A 104 16.56 -7.87 14.38
C ARG A 104 16.79 -9.33 14.79
N LYS A 105 15.72 -10.13 14.85
CA LYS A 105 15.80 -11.58 15.10
C LYS A 105 15.73 -12.44 13.84
N PHE A 106 15.19 -11.92 12.74
CA PHE A 106 15.09 -12.61 11.44
C PHE A 106 15.50 -11.70 10.27
N TYR A 107 16.16 -12.26 9.26
CA TYR A 107 16.58 -11.51 8.07
C TYR A 107 15.38 -11.27 7.13
N LYS A 108 14.92 -10.02 7.07
CA LYS A 108 13.80 -9.57 6.22
C LYS A 108 14.25 -8.82 4.96
N ASN A 109 15.56 -8.67 4.74
CA ASN A 109 16.10 -7.95 3.58
C ASN A 109 15.58 -8.48 2.23
N PRO A 110 15.48 -9.81 2.03
CA PRO A 110 14.94 -10.38 0.79
C PRO A 110 13.46 -10.06 0.58
N LEU A 111 12.68 -9.91 1.66
CA LEU A 111 11.30 -9.42 1.59
C LEU A 111 11.25 -7.95 1.14
N TYR A 112 12.13 -7.09 1.67
CA TYR A 112 12.19 -5.68 1.24
C TYR A 112 12.56 -5.56 -0.25
N LEU A 113 13.53 -6.37 -0.69
CA LEU A 113 13.90 -6.44 -2.11
C LEU A 113 12.74 -6.95 -2.97
N TYR A 114 12.06 -8.00 -2.51
CA TYR A 114 10.90 -8.56 -3.22
C TYR A 114 9.79 -7.53 -3.34
N ASN A 115 9.44 -6.82 -2.26
CA ASN A 115 8.42 -5.78 -2.30
C ASN A 115 8.77 -4.66 -3.30
N ALA A 116 10.02 -4.16 -3.29
CA ALA A 116 10.47 -3.16 -4.25
C ALA A 116 10.41 -3.68 -5.71
N TRP A 117 10.86 -4.92 -5.93
CA TRP A 117 10.79 -5.59 -7.23
C TRP A 117 9.35 -5.83 -7.68
N TYR A 118 8.46 -6.28 -6.79
CA TYR A 118 7.07 -6.58 -7.08
C TYR A 118 6.37 -5.33 -7.60
N VAL A 119 6.47 -4.22 -6.86
CA VAL A 119 5.86 -2.95 -7.27
C VAL A 119 6.38 -2.51 -8.64
N TRP A 120 7.70 -2.47 -8.84
CA TRP A 120 8.26 -2.10 -10.15
C TRP A 120 7.86 -3.07 -11.27
N ASN A 121 7.85 -4.37 -11.00
CA ASN A 121 7.49 -5.39 -11.98
C ASN A 121 6.01 -5.30 -12.35
N TYR A 122 5.13 -4.94 -11.41
CA TYR A 122 3.71 -4.74 -11.71
C TYR A 122 3.49 -3.54 -12.63
N PHE A 123 4.19 -2.42 -12.39
CA PHE A 123 4.23 -1.30 -13.34
C PHE A 123 4.86 -1.69 -14.69
N ARG A 124 5.91 -2.52 -14.69
CA ARG A 124 6.53 -3.02 -15.93
C ARG A 124 5.55 -3.87 -16.74
N PHE A 125 4.82 -4.78 -16.10
CA PHE A 125 3.76 -5.57 -16.73
C PHE A 125 2.68 -4.64 -17.31
N SER A 126 2.17 -3.71 -16.51
CA SER A 126 1.08 -2.79 -16.86
C SER A 126 1.43 -1.80 -17.99
N THR A 127 2.71 -1.64 -18.32
CA THR A 127 3.21 -0.78 -19.41
C THR A 127 3.72 -1.58 -20.62
N SER A 128 3.32 -2.84 -20.74
CA SER A 128 3.82 -3.75 -21.77
C SER A 128 2.69 -4.41 -22.56
N ALA A 129 3.04 -4.96 -23.72
CA ALA A 129 2.12 -5.76 -24.54
C ALA A 129 1.56 -6.99 -23.79
N ALA A 130 2.19 -7.44 -22.69
CA ALA A 130 1.63 -8.49 -21.86
C ALA A 130 0.33 -8.05 -21.17
N SER A 131 0.20 -6.77 -20.81
CA SER A 131 -1.04 -6.20 -20.28
C SER A 131 -2.17 -6.29 -21.31
N ASP A 132 -1.88 -5.90 -22.56
CA ASP A 132 -2.82 -5.99 -23.69
C ASP A 132 -3.22 -7.46 -23.95
N SER A 133 -2.25 -8.35 -23.99
CA SER A 133 -2.51 -9.79 -24.19
C SER A 133 -3.37 -10.41 -23.09
N VAL A 134 -3.19 -9.99 -21.83
CA VAL A 134 -3.99 -10.48 -20.70
C VAL A 134 -5.44 -9.98 -20.78
N LYS A 135 -5.68 -8.76 -21.29
CA LYS A 135 -7.05 -8.27 -21.55
C LYS A 135 -7.83 -9.20 -22.47
N ASP A 136 -7.19 -9.79 -23.47
CA ASP A 136 -7.86 -10.66 -24.44
C ASP A 136 -7.94 -12.11 -23.95
N ILE A 137 -6.84 -12.64 -23.41
CA ILE A 137 -6.74 -14.08 -23.10
C ILE A 137 -7.42 -14.43 -21.76
N ALA A 138 -7.28 -13.59 -20.73
CA ALA A 138 -7.77 -13.92 -19.40
C ALA A 138 -9.31 -14.04 -19.32
N PRO A 139 -10.11 -13.13 -19.92
CA PRO A 139 -11.57 -13.22 -19.85
C PRO A 139 -12.15 -14.54 -20.36
N HIS A 140 -11.52 -15.19 -21.34
CA HIS A 140 -11.94 -16.50 -21.83
C HIS A 140 -11.84 -17.62 -20.78
N ASN A 141 -11.00 -17.43 -19.76
CA ASN A 141 -10.80 -18.34 -18.65
C ASN A 141 -11.51 -17.88 -17.36
N GLU A 142 -12.12 -16.71 -17.37
CA GLU A 142 -12.84 -16.17 -16.22
C GLU A 142 -14.30 -16.66 -16.17
N ASN A 143 -14.89 -16.56 -14.98
CA ASN A 143 -16.27 -16.95 -14.78
C ASN A 143 -17.23 -15.99 -15.53
N LYS A 144 -18.30 -16.55 -16.10
CA LYS A 144 -19.36 -15.77 -16.77
C LYS A 144 -20.19 -14.91 -15.82
N ASP A 145 -20.21 -15.24 -14.53
CA ASP A 145 -20.82 -14.42 -13.48
C ASP A 145 -19.89 -13.26 -13.10
N PRO A 146 -20.32 -11.99 -13.26
CA PRO A 146 -19.57 -10.82 -12.82
C PRO A 146 -19.03 -10.88 -11.40
N ARG A 147 -19.75 -11.52 -10.48
CA ARG A 147 -19.35 -11.60 -9.07
C ARG A 147 -18.17 -12.54 -8.84
N GLU A 148 -17.88 -13.45 -9.77
CA GLU A 148 -16.79 -14.41 -9.63
C GLU A 148 -15.52 -13.97 -10.39
N ARG A 149 -15.57 -12.81 -11.04
CA ARG A 149 -14.43 -12.17 -11.72
C ARG A 149 -13.69 -11.24 -10.77
N ASP A 150 -12.42 -11.01 -11.08
CA ASP A 150 -11.65 -9.97 -10.39
C ASP A 150 -12.30 -8.58 -10.55
N PHE A 151 -12.26 -7.75 -9.51
CA PHE A 151 -12.98 -6.46 -9.48
C PHE A 151 -12.33 -5.41 -10.38
N ALA A 152 -11.01 -5.45 -10.55
CA ALA A 152 -10.25 -4.48 -11.33
C ALA A 152 -9.76 -5.05 -12.66
N GLY A 153 -9.49 -6.35 -12.70
CA GLY A 153 -8.86 -7.09 -13.77
C GLY A 153 -7.35 -6.83 -13.86
N SER A 154 -6.96 -5.57 -14.03
CA SER A 154 -5.57 -5.12 -13.93
C SER A 154 -5.55 -3.76 -13.27
N ASP A 155 -5.09 -3.72 -12.03
CA ASP A 155 -5.28 -2.58 -11.14
C ASP A 155 -4.74 -1.27 -11.71
N LEU A 156 -3.48 -1.31 -12.17
CA LEU A 156 -2.76 -0.11 -12.59
C LEU A 156 -3.29 0.46 -13.91
N THR A 157 -3.72 -0.38 -14.86
CA THR A 157 -4.33 0.13 -16.09
C THR A 157 -5.76 0.59 -15.86
N ALA A 158 -6.55 -0.10 -15.03
CA ALA A 158 -7.87 0.36 -14.60
C ALA A 158 -7.78 1.72 -13.86
N TRP A 159 -6.79 1.86 -12.99
CA TRP A 159 -6.47 3.10 -12.27
C TRP A 159 -6.19 4.26 -13.24
N ILE A 160 -5.29 4.08 -14.19
CA ILE A 160 -4.95 5.14 -15.15
C ILE A 160 -6.12 5.43 -16.10
N TYR A 161 -6.85 4.41 -16.53
CA TYR A 161 -8.02 4.60 -17.39
C TYR A 161 -9.06 5.49 -16.71
N ASP A 162 -9.44 5.18 -15.47
CA ASP A 162 -10.46 5.94 -14.76
C ASP A 162 -9.95 7.32 -14.29
N MET A 163 -8.63 7.49 -14.07
CA MET A 163 -8.02 8.81 -13.85
C MET A 163 -8.15 9.75 -15.04
N PHE A 164 -7.87 9.25 -16.26
CA PHE A 164 -7.92 10.04 -17.49
C PHE A 164 -9.31 10.08 -18.13
N LYS A 165 -10.23 9.22 -17.68
CA LYS A 165 -11.62 9.18 -18.11
C LYS A 165 -12.60 9.18 -16.92
N PRO A 166 -12.55 10.22 -16.06
CA PRO A 166 -13.31 10.25 -14.81
C PRO A 166 -14.83 10.32 -15.03
N GLY A 167 -15.27 10.94 -16.13
CA GLY A 167 -16.69 11.09 -16.47
C GLY A 167 -17.28 9.94 -17.29
N GLU A 168 -16.47 8.98 -17.74
CA GLU A 168 -16.97 7.86 -18.54
C GLU A 168 -17.68 6.84 -17.64
N PRO A 169 -18.95 6.48 -17.89
CA PRO A 169 -19.64 5.43 -17.14
C PRO A 169 -18.87 4.10 -17.15
N PHE A 170 -18.88 3.38 -16.03
CA PHE A 170 -18.18 2.08 -15.93
C PHE A 170 -18.67 1.07 -16.97
N ASN A 171 -19.97 1.11 -17.28
CA ASN A 171 -20.62 0.21 -18.23
C ASN A 171 -20.27 0.49 -19.71
N ASN A 172 -19.52 1.55 -20.01
CA ASN A 172 -19.03 1.84 -21.36
C ASN A 172 -17.75 1.07 -21.71
N ARG A 173 -17.15 0.34 -20.75
CA ARG A 173 -16.05 -0.58 -21.02
C ARG A 173 -16.50 -1.68 -21.99
N ASP A 174 -15.53 -2.32 -22.63
CA ASP A 174 -15.79 -3.38 -23.61
C ASP A 174 -16.71 -4.47 -23.03
N PRO A 175 -17.63 -5.05 -23.82
CA PRO A 175 -18.44 -6.17 -23.36
C PRO A 175 -17.57 -7.37 -22.95
N PHE A 176 -17.97 -8.08 -21.90
CA PHE A 176 -17.26 -9.30 -21.51
C PHE A 176 -17.45 -10.42 -22.56
N PRO A 177 -16.38 -11.04 -23.06
CA PRO A 177 -16.50 -12.04 -24.12
C PRO A 177 -17.21 -13.30 -23.63
N GLY A 178 -18.30 -13.70 -24.30
CA GLY A 178 -19.02 -14.95 -24.02
C GLY A 178 -19.78 -15.00 -22.69
N GLY A 179 -20.02 -13.84 -22.05
CA GLY A 179 -20.73 -13.72 -20.77
C GLY A 179 -21.53 -12.41 -20.65
N LYS A 180 -21.98 -12.09 -19.44
CA LYS A 180 -22.72 -10.85 -19.14
C LYS A 180 -21.78 -9.78 -18.56
N GLY A 181 -22.17 -8.52 -18.72
CA GLY A 181 -21.47 -7.38 -18.12
C GLY A 181 -20.24 -6.93 -18.91
N VAL A 182 -19.34 -6.21 -18.25
CA VAL A 182 -18.18 -5.59 -18.89
C VAL A 182 -16.89 -6.39 -18.69
N ASN A 183 -15.99 -6.28 -19.65
CA ASN A 183 -14.60 -6.63 -19.48
C ASN A 183 -13.94 -5.58 -18.59
N ARG A 184 -13.59 -5.99 -17.37
CA ARG A 184 -12.96 -5.11 -16.38
C ARG A 184 -11.50 -4.82 -16.72
N ARG A 185 -10.86 -5.70 -17.50
CA ARG A 185 -9.46 -5.56 -17.91
C ARG A 185 -9.31 -4.46 -18.93
N ILE A 186 -8.35 -3.59 -18.65
CA ILE A 186 -7.92 -2.52 -19.53
C ILE A 186 -6.47 -2.81 -19.93
N GLY A 187 -6.21 -2.83 -21.23
CA GLY A 187 -4.86 -2.96 -21.78
C GLY A 187 -4.09 -1.65 -21.65
N PHE A 188 -2.78 -1.71 -21.80
CA PHE A 188 -1.96 -0.50 -21.89
C PHE A 188 -2.31 0.33 -23.13
N SER A 189 -2.59 -0.35 -24.24
CA SER A 189 -2.94 0.27 -25.54
C SER A 189 -4.35 0.88 -25.56
N ASP A 190 -5.21 0.54 -24.60
CA ASP A 190 -6.53 1.17 -24.41
C ASP A 190 -6.44 2.55 -23.73
N LEU A 191 -5.31 2.83 -23.08
CA LEU A 191 -5.11 4.10 -22.41
C LEU A 191 -4.89 5.20 -23.45
N PRO A 192 -5.40 6.42 -23.22
CA PRO A 192 -5.03 7.57 -24.03
C PRO A 192 -3.51 7.78 -23.96
N GLU A 193 -2.92 8.41 -24.98
CA GLU A 193 -1.47 8.58 -25.08
C GLU A 193 -0.88 9.29 -23.84
N GLU A 194 -1.58 10.28 -23.30
CA GLU A 194 -1.18 10.95 -22.04
C GLU A 194 -1.18 9.99 -20.84
N GLY A 195 -2.18 9.11 -20.76
CA GLY A 195 -2.25 8.07 -19.73
C GLY A 195 -1.12 7.04 -19.85
N GLN A 196 -0.78 6.65 -21.08
CA GLN A 196 0.37 5.77 -21.34
C GLN A 196 1.68 6.41 -20.87
N ARG A 197 1.92 7.68 -21.24
CA ARG A 197 3.12 8.44 -20.81
C ARG A 197 3.16 8.59 -19.29
N TYR A 198 2.02 8.89 -18.67
CA TYR A 198 1.93 9.02 -17.22
C TYR A 198 2.25 7.70 -16.50
N LEU A 199 1.67 6.57 -16.94
CA LEU A 199 1.94 5.25 -16.34
C LEU A 199 3.41 4.83 -16.50
N GLN A 200 4.03 5.13 -17.64
CA GLN A 200 5.46 4.92 -17.85
C GLN A 200 6.33 5.78 -16.92
N GLN A 201 5.90 7.01 -16.61
CA GLN A 201 6.57 7.85 -15.62
C GLN A 201 6.43 7.25 -14.21
N GLN A 202 5.24 6.79 -13.83
CA GLN A 202 5.02 6.11 -12.55
C GLN A 202 5.91 4.86 -12.40
N ARG A 203 6.09 4.08 -13.48
CA ARG A 203 7.04 2.94 -13.52
C ARG A 203 8.48 3.37 -13.22
N LYS A 204 8.92 4.52 -13.73
CA LYS A 204 10.27 5.03 -13.45
C LYS A 204 10.38 5.46 -11.98
N LEU A 205 9.34 6.12 -11.45
CA LEU A 205 9.29 6.55 -10.05
C LEU A 205 9.23 5.36 -9.07
N SER A 206 8.63 4.24 -9.45
CA SER A 206 8.60 3.05 -8.59
C SER A 206 9.99 2.46 -8.30
N LEU A 207 11.01 2.78 -9.11
CA LEU A 207 12.40 2.40 -8.82
C LEU A 207 12.94 3.04 -7.53
N LEU A 208 12.33 4.14 -7.07
CA LEU A 208 12.70 4.78 -5.81
C LEU A 208 12.55 3.83 -4.60
N ASN A 209 11.68 2.83 -4.68
CA ASN A 209 11.52 1.82 -3.62
C ASN A 209 12.77 0.94 -3.40
N PHE A 210 13.71 0.92 -4.35
CA PHE A 210 15.00 0.24 -4.17
C PHE A 210 16.00 1.06 -3.34
N LEU A 211 15.74 2.35 -3.13
CA LEU A 211 16.60 3.23 -2.32
C LEU A 211 16.30 3.05 -0.83
N ASN A 212 16.65 1.87 -0.33
CA ASN A 212 16.49 1.46 1.05
C ASN A 212 17.73 0.65 1.48
N PRO A 213 18.64 1.19 2.31
CA PRO A 213 19.83 0.52 2.79
C PRO A 213 19.54 -0.80 3.50
N ALA A 214 18.35 -0.95 4.09
CA ALA A 214 17.92 -2.21 4.72
C ALA A 214 17.74 -3.35 3.70
N ILE A 215 17.59 -3.07 2.40
CA ILE A 215 17.68 -4.12 1.35
C ILE A 215 19.08 -4.74 1.33
N PHE A 216 20.12 -3.94 1.58
CA PHE A 216 21.53 -4.33 1.47
C PHE A 216 22.18 -4.65 2.83
N GLY A 217 21.38 -4.92 3.86
CA GLY A 217 21.89 -5.28 5.19
C GLY A 217 22.17 -4.10 6.12
N ILE A 218 22.06 -2.86 5.63
CA ILE A 218 22.35 -1.65 6.42
C ILE A 218 21.07 -1.21 7.11
N ASN A 219 20.86 -1.70 8.33
CA ASN A 219 19.65 -1.37 9.09
C ASN A 219 19.80 -0.15 9.97
N ARG A 220 21.03 0.25 10.29
CA ARG A 220 21.35 1.32 11.22
C ARG A 220 22.71 1.91 10.84
N ILE A 221 22.75 3.22 10.67
CA ILE A 221 23.95 4.03 10.49
C ILE A 221 24.22 4.73 11.82
N VAL A 222 25.35 4.44 12.46
CA VAL A 222 25.74 5.03 13.74
C VAL A 222 26.73 6.16 13.46
N THR A 223 26.42 7.38 13.89
CA THR A 223 27.32 8.55 13.69
C THR A 223 27.94 9.05 14.99
N GLY A 224 27.52 8.53 16.14
CA GLY A 224 28.06 8.88 17.45
C GLY A 224 27.51 7.96 18.55
N PRO A 225 27.93 8.16 19.82
CA PRO A 225 27.51 7.30 20.93
C PRO A 225 26.00 7.38 21.19
N ASP A 226 25.41 8.54 20.96
CA ASP A 226 24.00 8.81 21.25
C ASP A 226 23.11 8.91 20.01
N PHE A 227 23.66 8.79 18.80
CA PHE A 227 22.87 9.02 17.58
C PHE A 227 23.08 7.93 16.53
N SER A 228 21.96 7.41 16.05
CA SER A 228 21.92 6.54 14.88
C SER A 228 20.67 6.82 14.07
N PHE A 229 20.72 6.54 12.77
CA PHE A 229 19.59 6.73 11.86
C PHE A 229 19.60 5.70 10.74
N ASN A 230 18.52 5.64 9.98
CA ASN A 230 18.48 5.05 8.66
C ASN A 230 17.62 5.96 7.74
N ALA A 231 17.61 5.66 6.45
CA ALA A 231 16.82 6.41 5.48
C ALA A 231 16.25 5.45 4.45
N LEU A 232 14.96 5.56 4.12
CA LEU A 232 14.37 4.86 2.99
C LEU A 232 13.51 5.81 2.16
N LEU A 233 13.66 5.74 0.85
CA LEU A 233 12.76 6.41 -0.08
C LEU A 233 11.67 5.44 -0.52
N GLN A 234 10.45 5.93 -0.63
CA GLN A 234 9.29 5.13 -0.98
C GLN A 234 8.39 5.89 -1.95
N TYR A 235 8.04 5.24 -3.05
CA TYR A 235 7.02 5.63 -4.01
C TYR A 235 5.77 4.77 -3.78
N THR A 236 4.62 5.42 -3.59
CA THR A 236 3.32 4.77 -3.45
C THR A 236 2.33 5.40 -4.42
N PRO A 237 1.68 4.63 -5.33
CA PRO A 237 0.58 5.16 -6.12
C PRO A 237 -0.60 5.48 -5.20
N THR A 238 -1.31 6.56 -5.50
CA THR A 238 -2.51 6.98 -4.78
C THR A 238 -3.64 7.21 -5.76
N HIS A 239 -4.88 7.27 -5.26
CA HIS A 239 -6.04 7.56 -6.09
C HIS A 239 -5.99 8.90 -6.82
N PHE A 240 -5.18 9.86 -6.36
CA PHE A 240 -4.99 11.15 -7.03
C PHE A 240 -3.63 11.27 -7.75
N GLY A 241 -2.79 10.24 -7.73
CA GLY A 241 -1.48 10.25 -8.39
C GLY A 241 -0.45 9.42 -7.63
N ASN A 242 0.43 10.06 -6.86
CA ASN A 242 1.40 9.34 -6.04
C ASN A 242 1.80 10.11 -4.78
N ASP A 243 2.41 9.38 -3.85
CA ASP A 243 3.23 9.90 -2.76
C ASP A 243 4.68 9.42 -2.96
N ILE A 244 5.63 10.34 -2.92
CA ILE A 244 7.05 10.04 -2.77
C ILE A 244 7.49 10.53 -1.40
N SER A 245 7.91 9.59 -0.56
CA SER A 245 8.27 9.87 0.82
C SER A 245 9.71 9.49 1.14
N LEU A 246 10.44 10.37 1.83
CA LEU A 246 11.69 10.05 2.53
C LEU A 246 11.37 9.80 3.99
N LEU A 247 11.64 8.58 4.46
CA LEU A 247 11.42 8.17 5.85
C LEU A 247 12.77 8.01 6.55
N LEU A 248 12.89 8.62 7.73
CA LEU A 248 14.10 8.70 8.53
C LEU A 248 13.80 8.21 9.95
N PRO A 249 13.85 6.89 10.23
CA PRO A 249 13.91 6.42 11.60
C PRO A 249 15.26 6.79 12.23
N PHE A 250 15.23 7.34 13.43
CA PHE A 250 16.44 7.71 14.17
C PHE A 250 16.29 7.47 15.67
N GLN A 251 17.43 7.26 16.33
CA GLN A 251 17.50 7.06 17.76
C GLN A 251 18.45 8.13 18.32
N TYR A 252 17.96 8.88 19.31
CA TYR A 252 18.77 9.82 20.08
C TYR A 252 18.76 9.43 21.56
N ARG A 253 19.92 9.05 22.10
CA ARG A 253 20.07 8.41 23.41
C ARG A 253 19.17 7.16 23.48
N ASN A 254 18.25 7.11 24.44
CA ASN A 254 17.27 6.02 24.62
C ASN A 254 15.92 6.27 23.92
N ASN A 255 15.80 7.37 23.17
CA ASN A 255 14.55 7.78 22.53
C ASN A 255 14.52 7.34 21.06
N LYS A 256 13.37 6.80 20.64
CA LYS A 256 13.15 6.23 19.31
C LYS A 256 12.18 7.13 18.54
N PHE A 257 12.59 7.64 17.39
CA PHE A 257 11.80 8.56 16.59
C PHE A 257 11.78 8.14 15.13
N SER A 258 10.81 8.64 14.38
CA SER A 258 10.86 8.66 12.92
C SER A 258 10.31 9.95 12.37
N LEU A 259 10.97 10.46 11.32
CA LEU A 259 10.49 11.58 10.51
C LEU A 259 10.11 11.08 9.12
N GLY A 260 9.10 11.67 8.51
CA GLY A 260 8.71 11.42 7.12
C GLY A 260 8.51 12.73 6.39
N PHE A 261 9.12 12.88 5.22
CA PHE A 261 8.89 14.01 4.32
C PHE A 261 8.18 13.48 3.10
N HIS A 262 7.01 14.01 2.81
CA HIS A 262 6.14 13.55 1.74
C HIS A 262 6.05 14.60 0.64
N ARG A 263 6.04 14.13 -0.61
CA ARG A 263 5.60 14.89 -1.77
C ARG A 263 4.45 14.13 -2.41
N TYR A 264 3.24 14.59 -2.13
CA TYR A 264 2.04 14.14 -2.82
C TYR A 264 2.01 14.83 -4.19
N SER A 265 1.80 14.07 -5.26
CA SER A 265 1.72 14.61 -6.61
C SER A 265 0.46 14.10 -7.29
N ASN A 266 -0.20 14.98 -8.03
CA ASN A 266 -1.23 14.61 -9.00
C ASN A 266 -0.72 14.91 -10.42
N TYR A 267 -1.61 15.15 -11.40
CA TYR A 267 -1.18 15.33 -12.79
C TYR A 267 -0.17 16.47 -12.98
N GLN A 268 -0.41 17.64 -12.37
CA GLN A 268 0.39 18.85 -12.62
C GLN A 268 0.80 19.61 -11.35
N ALA A 269 0.28 19.22 -10.17
CA ALA A 269 0.60 19.85 -8.90
C ALA A 269 1.37 18.90 -7.97
N SER A 270 2.07 19.49 -7.00
CA SER A 270 2.73 18.78 -5.93
C SER A 270 2.48 19.48 -4.61
N PHE A 271 2.30 18.70 -3.56
CA PHE A 271 1.87 19.14 -2.26
C PHE A 271 2.75 18.51 -1.17
N PRO A 272 3.19 19.28 -0.16
CA PRO A 272 4.05 18.78 0.89
C PRO A 272 3.28 17.97 1.95
N GLY A 273 4.01 17.10 2.65
CA GLY A 273 3.57 16.55 3.92
C GLY A 273 4.75 16.27 4.85
N LEU A 274 4.44 16.22 6.15
CA LEU A 274 5.39 15.95 7.21
C LEU A 274 4.79 14.95 8.18
N GLU A 275 5.58 13.95 8.53
CA GLU A 275 5.25 12.95 9.52
C GLU A 275 6.32 12.94 10.62
N PHE A 276 5.87 12.84 11.86
CA PHE A 276 6.71 12.64 13.03
C PHE A 276 6.07 11.56 13.91
N GLU A 277 6.86 10.58 14.33
CA GLU A 277 6.43 9.58 15.30
C GLU A 277 7.47 9.42 16.41
N TYR A 278 6.98 9.29 17.63
CA TYR A 278 7.74 8.95 18.83
C TYR A 278 7.32 7.56 19.29
N HIS A 279 8.28 6.65 19.41
CA HIS A 279 8.04 5.23 19.59
C HIS A 279 8.39 4.77 21.00
N GLU A 280 7.46 4.05 21.62
CA GLU A 280 7.64 3.31 22.88
C GLU A 280 8.33 4.11 24.00
N HIS A 281 7.89 5.34 24.24
CA HIS A 281 8.31 6.10 25.41
C HIS A 281 7.90 5.40 26.70
N LYS A 282 8.86 5.14 27.59
CA LYS A 282 8.59 4.56 28.90
C LYS A 282 7.91 5.60 29.79
N LEU A 283 6.62 5.41 30.07
CA LEU A 283 5.83 6.36 30.88
C LEU A 283 6.01 6.11 32.39
N THR A 284 6.09 4.85 32.82
CA THR A 284 6.25 4.50 34.24
C THR A 284 7.69 4.15 34.56
N GLN A 285 8.16 4.50 35.76
CA GLN A 285 9.49 4.09 36.23
C GLN A 285 9.65 2.56 36.25
N SER A 286 8.57 1.83 36.53
CA SER A 286 8.52 0.36 36.48
C SER A 286 8.72 -0.23 35.07
N GLY A 287 8.45 0.54 34.00
CA GLY A 287 8.54 0.04 32.62
C GLY A 287 7.39 -0.87 32.22
N ASN A 288 6.24 -0.69 32.85
CA ASN A 288 5.03 -1.47 32.56
C ASN A 288 4.13 -0.80 31.52
N VAL A 289 4.29 0.51 31.30
CA VAL A 289 3.51 1.26 30.32
C VAL A 289 4.44 1.98 29.36
N TYR A 290 4.19 1.79 28.07
CA TYR A 290 4.87 2.49 26.98
C TYR A 290 3.84 3.28 26.18
N ILE A 291 4.23 4.47 25.72
CA ILE A 291 3.40 5.30 24.85
C ILE A 291 4.13 5.54 23.53
N SER A 292 3.40 5.37 22.43
CA SER A 292 3.82 5.86 21.11
C SER A 292 2.83 6.93 20.65
N ALA A 293 3.32 7.98 20.02
CA ALA A 293 2.52 9.07 19.48
C ALA A 293 3.01 9.43 18.08
N GLY A 294 2.09 9.75 17.17
CA GLY A 294 2.42 10.12 15.80
C GLY A 294 1.54 11.24 15.30
N LEU A 295 2.14 12.17 14.56
CA LEU A 295 1.47 13.25 13.86
C LEU A 295 1.90 13.21 12.39
N ASN A 296 0.93 13.09 11.49
CA ASN A 296 1.13 13.33 10.08
C ASN A 296 0.31 14.55 9.68
N THR A 297 0.91 15.45 8.91
CA THR A 297 0.27 16.64 8.34
C THR A 297 0.55 16.64 6.85
N TRP A 298 -0.44 17.00 6.05
CA TRP A 298 -0.30 17.01 4.60
C TRP A 298 -1.07 18.16 4.00
N GLN A 299 -0.60 18.63 2.86
CA GLN A 299 -1.44 19.23 1.84
C GLN A 299 -1.65 18.19 0.75
N GLN A 300 -2.89 18.03 0.28
CA GLN A 300 -3.26 17.09 -0.78
C GLN A 300 -4.26 17.76 -1.72
N PRO A 301 -4.51 17.23 -2.93
CA PRO A 301 -5.52 17.76 -3.86
C PRO A 301 -6.84 18.11 -3.17
N GLU A 302 -7.37 19.32 -3.42
CA GLU A 302 -8.53 19.90 -2.71
C GLU A 302 -9.75 18.97 -2.69
N LYS A 303 -10.07 18.36 -3.83
CA LYS A 303 -11.17 17.41 -3.99
C LYS A 303 -10.67 15.98 -4.11
N GLN A 304 -9.43 15.72 -3.69
CA GLN A 304 -8.78 14.42 -3.84
C GLN A 304 -8.75 13.95 -5.31
N GLY A 305 -8.70 14.91 -6.25
CA GLY A 305 -8.79 14.67 -7.69
C GLY A 305 -7.44 14.71 -8.40
N PHE A 306 -7.34 13.92 -9.48
CA PHE A 306 -6.14 13.83 -10.30
C PHE A 306 -5.78 15.15 -11.02
N PHE A 307 -6.78 15.97 -11.36
CA PHE A 307 -6.63 17.24 -12.09
C PHE A 307 -6.81 18.49 -11.22
N ASP A 308 -6.94 18.35 -9.90
CA ASP A 308 -7.04 19.52 -9.01
C ASP A 308 -5.77 20.37 -9.07
N LYS A 309 -5.93 21.70 -9.02
CA LYS A 309 -4.80 22.64 -9.10
C LYS A 309 -4.37 23.17 -7.73
N THR A 310 -5.25 23.06 -6.76
CA THR A 310 -5.13 23.57 -5.39
C THR A 310 -5.11 22.40 -4.43
N GLY A 311 -4.64 22.65 -3.20
CA GLY A 311 -4.55 21.63 -2.17
C GLY A 311 -5.07 22.10 -0.83
N THR A 312 -5.65 21.16 -0.09
CA THR A 312 -6.23 21.36 1.24
C THR A 312 -5.37 20.68 2.29
N TRP A 313 -5.19 21.37 3.42
CA TRP A 313 -4.46 20.84 4.56
C TRP A 313 -5.28 19.81 5.32
N GLY A 314 -4.61 18.75 5.78
CA GLY A 314 -5.15 17.73 6.63
C GLY A 314 -4.09 17.13 7.54
N GLY A 315 -4.52 16.18 8.38
CA GLY A 315 -3.63 15.51 9.31
C GLY A 315 -4.22 14.26 9.96
N LEU A 316 -3.32 13.49 10.55
CA LEU A 316 -3.56 12.26 11.29
C LEU A 316 -2.81 12.33 12.62
N LEU A 317 -3.55 12.25 13.72
CA LEU A 317 -2.99 12.02 15.06
C LEU A 317 -3.18 10.55 15.43
N LYS A 318 -2.11 9.91 15.91
CA LYS A 318 -2.12 8.53 16.41
C LYS A 318 -1.55 8.51 17.83
N VAL A 319 -2.20 7.79 18.74
CA VAL A 319 -1.67 7.52 20.08
C VAL A 319 -1.87 6.05 20.39
N ARG A 320 -0.83 5.39 20.87
CA ARG A 320 -0.87 3.98 21.29
C ARG A 320 -0.26 3.85 22.67
N ALA A 321 -0.96 3.18 23.57
CA ALA A 321 -0.46 2.76 24.86
C ALA A 321 -0.28 1.25 24.88
N ASP A 322 0.89 0.78 25.27
CA ASP A 322 1.22 -0.63 25.44
C ASP A 322 1.45 -0.93 26.93
N ILE A 323 0.67 -1.86 27.48
CA ILE A 323 0.66 -2.25 28.88
C ILE A 323 1.22 -3.67 28.99
N LYS A 324 2.32 -3.83 29.72
CA LYS A 324 2.95 -5.13 29.97
C LYS A 324 2.07 -5.96 30.91
N LEU A 325 1.49 -7.05 30.39
CA LEU A 325 0.69 -7.99 31.17
C LEU A 325 1.54 -9.14 31.69
N PHE A 326 2.41 -9.67 30.83
CA PHE A 326 3.32 -10.78 31.13
C PHE A 326 4.72 -10.46 30.63
N ARG A 327 5.69 -11.34 30.90
CA ARG A 327 7.07 -11.16 30.45
C ARG A 327 7.18 -10.94 28.93
N HIS A 328 6.36 -11.61 28.14
CA HIS A 328 6.42 -11.61 26.67
C HIS A 328 5.15 -11.08 26.01
N ILE A 329 4.20 -10.52 26.77
CA ILE A 329 2.91 -10.08 26.23
C ILE A 329 2.58 -8.68 26.75
N ARG A 330 2.35 -7.76 25.82
CA ARG A 330 1.72 -6.46 26.06
C ARG A 330 0.30 -6.49 25.52
N PHE A 331 -0.64 -5.92 26.24
CA PHE A 331 -1.91 -5.48 25.69
C PHE A 331 -1.73 -4.05 25.18
N TYR A 332 -2.38 -3.69 24.07
CA TYR A 332 -2.34 -2.33 23.56
C TYR A 332 -3.73 -1.77 23.35
N ILE A 333 -3.83 -0.45 23.51
CA ILE A 333 -4.94 0.38 23.05
C ILE A 333 -4.34 1.44 22.14
N ALA A 334 -4.82 1.53 20.91
CA ALA A 334 -4.45 2.55 19.96
C ALA A 334 -5.67 3.36 19.54
N THR A 335 -5.48 4.67 19.45
CA THR A 335 -6.50 5.63 19.00
C THR A 335 -5.92 6.44 17.86
N SER A 336 -6.78 6.82 16.92
CA SER A 336 -6.39 7.70 15.83
C SER A 336 -7.54 8.61 15.44
N VAL A 337 -7.20 9.84 15.05
CA VAL A 337 -8.13 10.80 14.47
C VAL A 337 -7.50 11.38 13.22
N LYS A 338 -8.26 11.35 12.12
CA LYS A 338 -7.84 11.80 10.80
C LYS A 338 -8.83 12.80 10.24
N THR A 339 -8.34 13.86 9.62
CA THR A 339 -9.13 14.68 8.70
C THR A 339 -9.26 13.97 7.34
N ALA A 340 -10.04 14.56 6.42
CA ALA A 340 -10.13 14.08 5.05
C ALA A 340 -8.77 14.12 4.36
N GLY A 341 -8.54 13.15 3.47
CA GLY A 341 -7.28 12.94 2.76
C GLY A 341 -6.85 11.49 2.75
N TRP A 342 -5.82 11.16 2.00
CA TRP A 342 -5.18 9.85 2.01
C TRP A 342 -4.12 9.74 3.12
N ALA A 343 -4.03 8.59 3.77
CA ALA A 343 -2.93 8.28 4.68
C ALA A 343 -2.54 6.81 4.54
N SER A 344 -1.24 6.53 4.60
CA SER A 344 -0.75 5.16 4.38
C SER A 344 -1.34 4.16 5.39
N GLY A 345 -1.89 3.05 4.90
CA GLY A 345 -2.51 2.00 5.72
C GLY A 345 -3.88 2.35 6.32
N ASN A 346 -4.54 3.42 5.85
CA ASN A 346 -5.89 3.79 6.29
C ASN A 346 -6.86 3.79 5.09
N PRO A 347 -7.88 2.91 5.07
CA PRO A 347 -8.78 2.76 3.92
C PRO A 347 -9.78 3.91 3.74
N TYR A 348 -9.94 4.78 4.74
CA TYR A 348 -10.92 5.87 4.70
C TYR A 348 -10.32 7.13 4.08
N LEU A 349 -10.95 7.71 3.05
CA LEU A 349 -10.59 9.03 2.53
C LEU A 349 -11.25 10.19 3.30
N ALA A 350 -12.40 9.93 3.92
CA ALA A 350 -13.11 10.90 4.76
C ALA A 350 -12.48 11.05 6.15
N ASN A 351 -12.96 12.04 6.91
CA ASN A 351 -12.64 12.17 8.33
C ASN A 351 -12.95 10.86 9.07
N LYS A 352 -12.04 10.42 9.94
CA LYS A 352 -12.24 9.18 10.69
C LYS A 352 -11.58 9.24 12.06
N ALA A 353 -12.33 8.82 13.08
CA ALA A 353 -11.77 8.41 14.35
C ALA A 353 -11.80 6.88 14.43
N GLY A 354 -10.75 6.29 15.01
CA GLY A 354 -10.61 4.84 15.13
C GLY A 354 -10.01 4.47 16.47
N VAL A 355 -10.47 3.35 17.01
CA VAL A 355 -9.89 2.69 18.18
C VAL A 355 -9.57 1.26 17.79
N SER A 356 -8.38 0.79 18.16
CA SER A 356 -8.00 -0.61 18.04
C SER A 356 -7.37 -1.09 19.33
N THR A 357 -7.57 -2.36 19.63
CA THR A 357 -7.01 -3.01 20.79
C THR A 357 -6.47 -4.36 20.39
N GLY A 358 -5.46 -4.85 21.09
CA GLY A 358 -4.97 -6.20 20.85
C GLY A 358 -3.79 -6.53 21.73
N PHE A 359 -3.07 -7.57 21.32
CA PHE A 359 -1.87 -8.03 22.02
C PHE A 359 -0.65 -7.89 21.13
N THR A 360 0.50 -7.69 21.77
CA THR A 360 1.80 -7.67 21.12
C THR A 360 2.71 -8.62 21.88
N TYR A 361 3.27 -9.57 21.15
CA TYR A 361 4.26 -10.48 21.68
C TYR A 361 5.63 -9.80 21.67
N ILE A 362 6.31 -9.79 22.81
CA ILE A 362 7.61 -9.16 23.03
C ILE A 362 8.60 -10.27 23.30
N TYR A 363 9.69 -10.30 22.54
CA TYR A 363 10.68 -11.35 22.62
C TYR A 363 11.89 -11.00 23.47
#